data_AF-A0A9D7SVA3-F1
#
_entry.id   AF-A0A9D7SVA3-F1
#
_cell.length_a   1.000
_cell.length_b   1.000
_cell.length_c   1.000
_cell.angle_alpha   90.00
_cell.angle_beta   90.00
_cell.angle_gamma   90.00
#
_symmetry.space_group_name_H-M   'P 1'
#
loop_
_entity.id
_entity.type
_entity.pdbx_description
1 polymer ?
#
loop_
_entity_poly.entity_id
_entity_poly.type
_entity_poly.pdbx_seq_one_letter_code
_entity_poly.pdbx_strand_id
1 'polypeptide(L)' 'MPPNTAHLPDACAICKNGKYSFSKTRQGTCSRNGGVAKWLKALR' A
#
# COMPACT_ATOMS: atom_id res chain seq x y z
N MET A 1 8.30 -1.38 12.00
CA MET A 1 7.89 -0.26 12.87
C MET A 1 6.37 -0.17 12.83
N PRO A 2 5.64 -0.38 13.92
CA PRO A 2 4.32 0.20 14.07
C PRO A 2 4.46 1.47 14.92
N PRO A 3 4.02 2.61 14.39
CA PRO A 3 3.08 3.40 15.18
C PRO A 3 1.94 3.82 14.25
N ASN A 4 0.75 3.32 14.50
CA ASN A 4 -0.21 3.91 15.42
C ASN A 4 -1.29 4.57 14.57
N THR A 5 -2.49 4.00 14.68
CA THR A 5 -3.76 4.58 14.25
C THR A 5 -3.92 4.84 12.76
N ALA A 6 -4.70 3.95 12.14
CA ALA A 6 -5.44 4.15 10.92
C ALA A 6 -5.80 5.63 10.66
N HIS A 7 -5.10 6.23 9.72
CA HIS A 7 -5.74 7.10 8.76
C HIS A 7 -5.63 6.38 7.41
N LEU A 8 -6.77 5.98 6.87
CA LEU A 8 -6.93 5.34 5.56
C LEU A 8 -6.47 6.18 4.31
N PRO A 9 -5.96 7.44 4.37
CA PRO A 9 -5.42 8.14 3.20
C PRO A 9 -4.01 7.74 2.74
N ASP A 10 -3.16 7.17 3.60
CA ASP A 10 -1.74 6.94 3.26
C ASP A 10 -1.47 5.61 2.52
N ALA A 11 -2.48 4.76 2.37
CA ALA A 11 -2.33 3.54 1.60
C ALA A 11 -2.20 3.89 0.11
N CYS A 12 -1.01 3.70 -0.45
CA CYS A 12 -0.73 3.96 -1.87
C CYS A 12 -1.18 2.81 -2.78
N ALA A 13 -1.34 1.59 -2.26
CA ALA A 13 -1.69 0.42 -3.06
C ALA A 13 -2.32 -0.71 -2.25
N ILE A 14 -3.09 -1.56 -2.91
CA ILE A 14 -3.62 -2.85 -2.44
C ILE A 14 -2.86 -3.94 -3.18
N CYS A 15 -2.34 -4.92 -2.45
CA CYS A 15 -1.70 -6.11 -2.97
C CYS A 15 -2.73 -7.17 -3.41
N LYS A 16 -2.32 -8.14 -4.23
CA LYS A 16 -3.20 -9.25 -4.66
C LYS A 16 -3.81 -10.07 -3.53
N ASN A 17 -3.16 -10.12 -2.38
CA ASN A 17 -3.67 -10.77 -1.18
C ASN A 17 -4.61 -9.89 -0.33
N GLY A 18 -5.00 -8.71 -0.81
CA GLY A 18 -5.85 -7.77 -0.07
C GLY A 18 -5.13 -6.92 0.99
N LYS A 19 -3.81 -7.07 1.16
CA LYS A 19 -3.04 -6.21 2.06
C LYS A 19 -2.85 -4.82 1.48
N TYR A 20 -2.94 -3.81 2.33
CA TYR A 20 -2.62 -2.43 1.98
C TYR A 20 -1.12 -2.17 2.13
N SER A 21 -0.54 -1.52 1.11
CA SER A 21 0.84 -1.03 1.11
C SER A 21 0.85 0.49 1.19
N PHE A 22 1.68 0.99 2.11
CA PHE A 22 1.91 2.41 2.38
C PHE A 22 3.25 2.88 1.80
N SER A 23 3.83 2.11 0.87
CA SER A 23 5.10 2.43 0.24
C SER A 23 4.94 3.67 -0.64
N LYS A 24 5.71 4.71 -0.33
CA LYS A 24 5.79 5.95 -1.14
C LYS A 24 6.50 5.74 -2.48
N THR A 25 7.29 4.66 -2.60
CA THR A 25 8.04 4.29 -3.79
C THR A 25 7.38 3.12 -4.52
N ARG A 26 7.25 3.24 -5.85
CA ARG A 26 6.65 2.19 -6.69
C ARG A 26 7.52 0.93 -6.79
N GLN A 27 8.82 1.08 -6.58
CA GLN A 27 9.78 -0.03 -6.61
C GLN A 27 9.69 -0.82 -5.30
N GLY A 28 9.34 -2.10 -5.40
CA GLY A 28 9.20 -2.99 -4.24
C GLY A 28 7.79 -3.14 -3.69
N THR A 29 6.80 -2.37 -4.20
CA THR A 29 5.44 -2.42 -3.66
C THR A 29 4.80 -3.76 -3.98
N CYS A 30 4.33 -4.46 -2.93
CA CYS A 30 3.75 -5.80 -3.02
C CYS A 30 4.64 -6.85 -3.71
N SER A 31 5.96 -6.64 -3.82
CA SER A 31 6.86 -7.59 -4.49
C SER A 31 6.85 -8.97 -3.83
N ARG A 32 6.71 -9.04 -2.50
CA ARG A 32 6.51 -10.29 -1.75
C ARG A 32 5.08 -10.85 -1.81
N ASN A 33 4.12 -10.05 -2.25
CA ASN A 33 2.69 -10.39 -2.22
C ASN A 33 2.12 -10.66 -3.63
N GLY A 34 2.98 -10.92 -4.62
CA GLY A 34 2.56 -11.21 -6.00
C GLY A 34 2.23 -9.97 -6.85
N GLY A 35 2.66 -8.80 -6.39
CA GLY A 35 2.45 -7.53 -7.06
C GLY A 35 1.22 -6.77 -6.60
N VAL A 36 1.08 -5.56 -7.12
CA VAL A 36 -0.01 -4.65 -6.80
C VAL A 36 -1.27 -5.09 -7.53
N ALA A 37 -2.36 -5.22 -6.80
CA ALA A 37 -3.69 -5.43 -7.36
C ALA A 37 -4.34 -4.11 -7.79
N LYS A 38 -4.25 -3.07 -6.94
CA LYS A 38 -4.85 -1.77 -7.22
C LYS A 38 -4.04 -0.65 -6.60
N TRP A 39 -3.67 0.37 -7.37
CA TRP A 39 -3.06 1.57 -6.80
C TRP A 39 -4.15 2.46 -6.22
N LEU A 40 -4.07 2.70 -4.92
CA LEU A 40 -4.89 3.67 -4.23
C LEU A 40 -4.09 4.97 -4.31
N LYS A 41 -4.35 5.78 -5.34
CA LYS A 41 -3.81 7.14 -5.32
C LYS A 41 -4.33 7.76 -4.03
N ALA A 42 -3.44 8.10 -3.10
CA ALA A 42 -3.75 9.05 -2.04
C ALA A 42 -4.27 10.30 -2.76
N LEU A 43 -5.59 10.40 -2.87
CA LEU A 43 -6.24 11.47 -3.60
C LEU A 43 -6.13 12.68 -2.68
N ARG A 44 -5.12 13.51 -3.00
CA ARG A 44 -4.86 14.90 -2.56
C ARG A 44 -5.11 15.24 -1.10
#